data_AF-A0A962HZQ8-F1
#
_entry.id   AF-A0A962HZQ8-F1
#
_cell.length_a   1.000
_cell.length_b   1.000
_cell.length_c   1.000
_cell.angle_alpha   90.00
_cell.angle_beta   90.00
_cell.angle_gamma   90.00
#
_symmetry.space_group_name_H-M   'P 1'
#
loop_
_entity.id
_entity.type
_entity.pdbx_description
1 polymer ?
#
loop_
_entity_poly.entity_id
_entity_poly.type
_entity_poly.pdbx_seq_one_letter_code
_entity_poly.pdbx_strand_id
1 'polypeptide(L)'
;MAKAVADDIAARGWVATSFGSPSDWDDQVGRLLDRAGRWAAAKLGATAYAAASADTYACDLLVRAECCWCDAELWRRRVSHLDAAANIELGTSQASLQAGYRANAQAAADCAAQLLDEAADALGVTRPSEVTSGGLSVGHVETGRFPQSSSAALNYGGAQ
;
A
#
# COMPACT_ATOMS: atom_id res chain seq x y z
N MET A 1 4.14 22.10 -2.38
CA MET A 1 3.05 21.73 -1.46
C MET A 1 2.28 20.59 -2.10
N ALA A 2 1.79 19.65 -1.30
CA ALA A 2 0.91 18.58 -1.75
C ALA A 2 -0.38 19.15 -2.38
N LYS A 3 -1.04 18.38 -3.25
CA LYS A 3 -2.38 18.70 -3.75
C LYS A 3 -3.44 18.27 -2.75
N ALA A 4 -3.25 17.13 -2.09
CA ALA A 4 -4.11 16.65 -1.01
C ALA A 4 -3.92 17.47 0.28
N VAL A 5 -5.01 17.61 1.04
CA VAL A 5 -5.05 18.30 2.33
C VAL A 5 -5.42 17.35 3.46
N ALA A 6 -5.29 17.82 4.71
CA ALA A 6 -5.56 17.00 5.90
C ALA A 6 -7.01 16.47 5.93
N ASP A 7 -7.97 17.26 5.45
CA ASP A 7 -9.39 16.87 5.37
C ASP A 7 -9.60 15.67 4.44
N ASP A 8 -8.80 15.54 3.37
CA ASP A 8 -8.87 14.37 2.47
C ASP A 8 -8.45 13.09 3.19
N ILE A 9 -7.44 13.18 4.06
CA ILE A 9 -6.97 12.04 4.88
C ILE A 9 -8.02 11.69 5.95
N ALA A 10 -8.64 12.69 6.57
CA ALA A 10 -9.71 12.48 7.54
C ALA A 10 -10.94 11.84 6.88
N ALA A 11 -11.30 12.26 5.67
CA ALA A 11 -12.42 11.69 4.90
C ALA A 11 -12.22 10.20 4.56
N ARG A 12 -10.97 9.71 4.56
CA ARG A 12 -10.63 8.28 4.38
C ARG A 12 -10.74 7.47 5.66
N GLY A 13 -11.11 8.10 6.79
CA GLY A 13 -11.34 7.44 8.07
C GLY A 13 -10.08 7.32 8.95
N TRP A 14 -8.98 7.99 8.58
CA TRP A 14 -7.79 8.04 9.42
C TRP A 14 -7.98 9.07 10.54
N VAL A 15 -7.89 8.59 11.77
CA VAL A 15 -8.10 9.40 12.97
C VAL A 15 -7.00 9.11 14.00
N ALA A 16 -6.64 10.12 14.79
CA ALA A 16 -5.60 10.04 15.82
C ALA A 16 -5.79 8.85 16.79
N THR A 17 -7.05 8.55 17.14
CA THR A 17 -7.40 7.45 18.05
C THR A 17 -6.95 6.08 17.55
N SER A 18 -6.82 5.90 16.23
CA SER A 18 -6.28 4.68 15.63
C SER A 18 -4.78 4.45 15.89
N PHE A 19 -4.09 5.46 16.40
CA PHE A 19 -2.65 5.47 16.64
C PHE A 19 -2.32 5.81 18.11
N GLY A 20 -3.27 5.61 19.02
CA GLY A 20 -3.08 5.91 20.45
C GLY A 20 -3.27 7.38 20.80
N SER A 21 -3.95 8.16 19.94
CA SER A 21 -4.27 9.58 20.16
C SER A 21 -3.04 10.47 20.42
N PRO A 22 -2.03 10.47 19.51
CA PRO A 22 -0.88 11.35 19.67
C PRO A 22 -1.32 12.82 19.61
N SER A 23 -0.75 13.65 20.48
CA SER A 23 -1.08 15.09 20.56
C SER A 23 -0.63 15.89 19.33
N ASP A 24 0.29 15.33 18.53
CA ASP A 24 0.85 15.94 17.32
C ASP A 24 0.31 15.30 16.02
N TRP A 25 -0.87 14.68 16.06
CA TRP A 25 -1.46 13.98 14.90
C TRP A 25 -1.52 14.84 13.64
N ASP A 26 -2.03 16.06 13.75
CA ASP A 26 -2.19 16.95 12.59
C ASP A 26 -0.84 17.32 11.96
N ASP A 27 0.19 17.57 12.79
CA ASP A 27 1.55 17.78 12.32
C ASP A 27 2.13 16.54 11.64
N GLN A 28 1.83 15.35 12.16
CA GLN A 28 2.26 14.10 11.53
C GLN A 28 1.61 13.89 10.16
N VAL A 29 0.32 14.22 10.01
CA VAL A 29 -0.41 14.16 8.73
C VAL A 29 0.14 15.22 7.77
N GLY A 30 0.37 16.45 8.23
CA GLY A 30 0.99 17.50 7.40
C GLY A 30 2.35 17.08 6.85
N ARG A 31 3.23 16.53 7.70
CA ARG A 31 4.54 15.99 7.26
C ARG A 31 4.42 14.79 6.31
N LEU A 32 3.32 14.05 6.38
CA LEU A 32 3.04 12.92 5.49
C LEU A 32 2.63 13.42 4.11
N LEU A 33 1.68 14.36 4.06
CA LEU A 33 1.24 15.03 2.85
C LEU A 33 2.40 15.73 2.14
N ASP A 34 3.25 16.46 2.87
CA ASP A 34 4.45 17.09 2.30
C ASP A 34 5.43 16.10 1.67
N ARG A 35 5.48 14.86 2.19
CA ARG A 35 6.27 13.79 1.58
C ARG A 35 5.56 13.20 0.36
N ALA A 36 4.25 13.02 0.41
CA ALA A 36 3.44 12.57 -0.73
C ALA A 36 3.56 13.54 -1.92
N GLY A 37 3.43 14.84 -1.69
CA GLY A 37 3.59 15.85 -2.74
C GLY A 37 5.00 15.88 -3.32
N ARG A 38 6.04 15.71 -2.49
CA ARG A 38 7.43 15.57 -2.98
C ARG A 38 7.63 14.29 -3.80
N TRP A 39 7.02 13.18 -3.38
CA TRP A 39 7.05 11.92 -4.11
C TRP A 39 6.38 12.05 -5.48
N ALA A 40 5.18 12.61 -5.54
CA ALA A 40 4.43 12.83 -6.78
C ALA A 40 5.21 13.77 -7.73
N ALA A 41 5.71 14.90 -7.20
CA ALA A 41 6.51 15.85 -7.99
C ALA A 41 7.82 15.24 -8.51
N ALA A 42 8.49 14.37 -7.74
CA ALA A 42 9.71 13.70 -8.17
C ALA A 42 9.46 12.69 -9.31
N LYS A 43 8.31 11.99 -9.28
CA LYS A 43 7.95 10.98 -10.27
C LYS A 43 7.33 11.56 -11.55
N LEU A 44 6.55 12.64 -11.42
CA LEU A 44 5.89 13.31 -12.55
C LEU A 44 6.76 14.42 -13.18
N GLY A 45 7.71 14.96 -12.41
CA GLY A 45 8.45 16.17 -12.74
C GLY A 45 7.79 17.42 -12.14
N ALA A 46 8.60 18.27 -11.51
CA ALA A 46 8.10 19.42 -10.75
C ALA A 46 7.24 20.38 -11.60
N THR A 47 7.60 20.60 -12.86
CA THR A 47 6.87 21.48 -13.78
C THR A 47 5.47 20.93 -14.09
N ALA A 48 5.36 19.64 -14.43
CA ALA A 48 4.08 19.02 -14.75
C ALA A 48 3.18 18.92 -13.52
N TYR A 49 3.75 18.57 -12.36
CA TYR A 49 3.03 18.58 -11.09
C TYR A 49 2.49 19.97 -10.71
N ALA A 50 3.29 21.02 -10.93
CA ALA A 50 2.87 22.39 -10.69
C ALA A 50 1.76 22.85 -11.68
N ALA A 51 1.82 22.38 -12.92
CA ALA A 51 0.85 22.72 -13.98
C ALA A 51 -0.56 22.15 -13.75
N ALA A 52 -0.70 21.10 -12.94
CA ALA A 52 -2.01 20.59 -12.53
C ALA A 52 -2.72 21.61 -11.63
N SER A 53 -3.56 22.46 -12.22
CA SER A 53 -4.35 23.47 -11.52
C SER A 53 -5.52 22.84 -10.78
N ALA A 54 -6.01 23.53 -9.75
CA ALA A 54 -7.27 23.18 -9.09
C ALA A 54 -8.40 23.03 -10.13
N ASP A 55 -9.38 22.17 -9.81
CA ASP A 55 -10.55 21.86 -10.65
C ASP A 55 -10.24 21.16 -11.98
N THR A 56 -9.04 20.58 -12.12
CA THR A 56 -8.70 19.72 -13.26
C THR A 56 -8.73 18.25 -12.89
N TYR A 57 -9.11 17.41 -13.85
CA TYR A 57 -9.08 15.95 -13.68
C TYR A 57 -7.69 15.45 -13.21
N ALA A 58 -6.62 16.01 -13.78
CA ALA A 58 -5.25 15.69 -13.38
C ALA A 58 -4.97 16.03 -11.91
N CYS A 59 -5.49 17.17 -11.42
CA CYS A 59 -5.36 17.53 -10.01
C CYS A 59 -6.14 16.58 -9.11
N ASP A 60 -7.36 16.20 -9.48
CA ASP A 60 -8.16 15.23 -8.71
C ASP A 60 -7.47 13.86 -8.60
N LEU A 61 -6.85 13.40 -9.70
CA LEU A 61 -6.03 12.19 -9.70
C LEU A 61 -4.81 12.33 -8.79
N LEU A 62 -4.12 13.48 -8.81
CA LEU A 62 -2.98 13.73 -7.92
C LEU A 62 -3.39 13.77 -6.45
N VAL A 63 -4.51 14.40 -6.09
CA VAL A 63 -5.07 14.39 -4.73
C VAL A 63 -5.30 12.95 -4.27
N ARG A 64 -5.96 12.13 -5.11
CA ARG A 64 -6.23 10.73 -4.78
C ARG A 64 -4.96 9.89 -4.71
N ALA A 65 -3.98 10.14 -5.59
CA ALA A 65 -2.70 9.44 -5.58
C ALA A 65 -1.92 9.72 -4.29
N GLU A 66 -1.84 10.99 -3.87
CA GLU A 66 -1.20 11.40 -2.64
C GLU A 66 -1.91 10.85 -1.40
N CYS A 67 -3.24 10.78 -1.41
CA CYS A 67 -4.03 10.11 -0.38
C CYS A 67 -3.73 8.61 -0.29
N CYS A 68 -3.71 7.89 -1.42
CA CYS A 68 -3.35 6.47 -1.46
C CYS A 68 -1.89 6.25 -0.99
N TRP A 69 -0.99 7.16 -1.31
CA TRP A 69 0.39 7.11 -0.81
C TRP A 69 0.44 7.28 0.71
N CYS A 70 -0.33 8.22 1.25
CA CYS A 70 -0.47 8.44 2.67
C CYS A 70 -1.06 7.23 3.39
N ASP A 71 -2.10 6.60 2.83
CA ASP A 71 -2.69 5.37 3.36
C ASP A 71 -1.64 4.26 3.48
N ALA A 72 -0.80 4.06 2.46
CA ALA A 72 0.24 3.04 2.47
C ALA A 72 1.20 3.24 3.66
N GLU A 73 1.63 4.48 3.90
CA GLU A 73 2.48 4.83 5.05
C GLU A 73 1.78 4.63 6.39
N LEU A 74 0.50 5.02 6.49
CA LEU A 74 -0.28 4.85 7.71
C LEU A 74 -0.50 3.37 8.04
N TRP A 75 -0.73 2.51 7.04
CA TRP A 75 -0.76 1.06 7.22
C TRP A 75 0.60 0.49 7.66
N ARG A 76 1.71 0.93 7.06
CA ARG A 76 3.07 0.55 7.48
C ARG A 76 3.35 0.93 8.94
N ARG A 77 2.91 2.11 9.37
CA ARG A 77 3.02 2.54 10.77
C ARG A 77 2.22 1.64 11.72
N ARG A 78 1.02 1.22 11.33
CA ARG A 78 0.23 0.25 12.12
C ARG A 78 0.94 -1.09 12.27
N VAL A 79 1.57 -1.59 11.21
CA VAL A 79 2.41 -2.80 11.27
C VAL A 79 3.54 -2.60 12.27
N SER A 80 4.29 -1.49 12.17
CA SER A 80 5.41 -1.20 13.08
C SER A 80 4.97 -1.07 14.55
N HIS A 81 3.78 -0.52 14.82
CA HIS A 81 3.23 -0.45 16.17
C HIS A 81 2.91 -1.84 16.72
N LEU A 82 2.31 -2.71 15.90
CA LEU A 82 2.08 -4.11 16.28
C LEU A 82 3.39 -4.86 16.51
N ASP A 83 4.40 -4.64 15.67
CA ASP A 83 5.74 -5.24 15.84
C ASP A 83 6.40 -4.78 17.15
N ALA A 84 6.25 -3.50 17.53
CA ALA A 84 6.76 -3.00 18.80
C ALA A 84 6.03 -3.60 20.01
N ALA A 85 4.73 -3.90 19.89
CA ALA A 85 3.93 -4.55 20.92
C ALA A 85 4.15 -6.08 21.00
N ALA A 86 4.68 -6.70 19.94
CA ALA A 86 4.86 -8.15 19.84
C ALA A 86 5.87 -8.74 20.84
N ASN A 87 6.70 -7.90 21.47
CA ASN A 87 7.60 -8.33 22.56
C ASN A 87 6.87 -8.74 23.85
N ILE A 88 5.54 -8.57 23.94
CA ILE A 88 4.76 -8.80 25.17
C ILE A 88 3.97 -10.11 25.14
N GLU A 89 3.50 -10.62 24.00
CA GLU A 89 2.82 -11.93 23.90
C GLU A 89 2.49 -12.28 22.43
N LEU A 90 3.18 -13.26 21.83
CA LEU A 90 2.91 -13.70 20.47
C LEU A 90 1.73 -14.69 20.42
N GLY A 91 0.53 -14.17 20.18
CA GLY A 91 -0.62 -14.97 19.75
C GLY A 91 -0.71 -15.08 18.21
N THR A 92 -1.10 -16.23 17.69
CA THR A 92 -1.27 -16.49 16.24
C THR A 92 -2.18 -15.48 15.51
N SER A 93 -3.08 -14.79 16.23
CA SER A 93 -3.95 -13.76 15.67
C SER A 93 -3.23 -12.45 15.31
N GLN A 94 -2.09 -12.14 15.93
CA GLN A 94 -1.35 -10.91 15.61
C GLN A 94 -0.59 -11.02 14.30
N ALA A 95 -0.02 -12.20 14.00
CA ALA A 95 0.68 -12.44 12.74
C ALA A 95 -0.25 -12.30 11.51
N SER A 96 -1.50 -12.79 11.61
CA SER A 96 -2.47 -12.63 10.52
C SER A 96 -2.93 -11.18 10.34
N LEU A 97 -3.08 -10.42 11.42
CA LEU A 97 -3.37 -8.98 11.37
C LEU A 97 -2.23 -8.19 10.71
N GLN A 98 -0.97 -8.49 11.07
CA GLN A 98 0.19 -7.87 10.43
C GLN A 98 0.24 -8.15 8.92
N ALA A 99 -0.01 -9.40 8.52
CA ALA A 99 -0.09 -9.77 7.10
C ALA A 99 -1.19 -8.97 6.37
N GLY A 100 -2.37 -8.84 6.99
CA GLY A 100 -3.48 -8.04 6.45
C GLY A 100 -3.12 -6.56 6.28
N TYR A 101 -2.44 -5.95 7.27
CA TYR A 101 -2.01 -4.56 7.17
C TYR A 101 -0.91 -4.35 6.13
N ARG A 102 0.01 -5.31 5.97
CA ARG A 102 1.01 -5.27 4.88
C ARG A 102 0.34 -5.37 3.51
N ALA A 103 -0.67 -6.23 3.36
CA ALA A 103 -1.45 -6.32 2.13
C ALA A 103 -2.19 -5.02 1.82
N ASN A 104 -2.83 -4.39 2.83
CA ASN A 104 -3.47 -3.09 2.66
C ASN A 104 -2.47 -1.99 2.29
N ALA A 105 -1.27 -1.99 2.90
CA ALA A 105 -0.21 -1.05 2.57
C ALA A 105 0.25 -1.19 1.11
N GLN A 106 0.38 -2.43 0.64
CA GLN A 106 0.75 -2.71 -0.76
C GLN A 106 -0.34 -2.25 -1.72
N ALA A 107 -1.60 -2.63 -1.46
CA ALA A 107 -2.73 -2.23 -2.30
C ALA A 107 -2.88 -0.70 -2.39
N ALA A 108 -2.63 0.01 -1.28
CA ALA A 108 -2.63 1.47 -1.26
C ALA A 108 -1.45 2.06 -2.06
N ALA A 109 -0.26 1.46 -1.99
CA ALA A 109 0.89 1.87 -2.79
C ALA A 109 0.64 1.65 -4.30
N ASP A 110 0.02 0.52 -4.67
CA ASP A 110 -0.35 0.22 -6.05
C ASP A 110 -1.42 1.19 -6.57
N CYS A 111 -2.43 1.50 -5.75
CA CYS A 111 -3.41 2.56 -6.04
C CYS A 111 -2.72 3.90 -6.32
N ALA A 112 -1.77 4.30 -5.47
CA ALA A 112 -1.06 5.56 -5.63
C ALA A 112 -0.28 5.60 -6.94
N ALA A 113 0.42 4.51 -7.29
CA ALA A 113 1.17 4.41 -8.54
C ALA A 113 0.26 4.52 -9.76
N GLN A 114 -0.86 3.76 -9.78
CA GLN A 114 -1.82 3.75 -10.88
C GLN A 114 -2.45 5.13 -11.11
N LEU A 115 -2.90 5.81 -10.05
CA LEU A 115 -3.47 7.15 -10.18
C LEU A 115 -2.45 8.18 -10.66
N LEU A 116 -1.17 7.99 -10.29
CA LEU A 116 -0.10 8.85 -10.76
C LEU A 116 0.25 8.58 -12.24
N ASP A 117 0.14 7.33 -12.71
CA ASP A 117 0.23 7.00 -14.15
C ASP A 117 -0.88 7.71 -14.92
N GLU A 118 -2.12 7.57 -14.44
CA GLU A 118 -3.28 8.21 -15.07
C GLU A 118 -3.18 9.74 -15.06
N ALA A 119 -2.66 10.33 -13.98
CA ALA A 119 -2.40 11.76 -13.91
C ALA A 119 -1.32 12.20 -14.91
N ALA A 120 -0.28 11.38 -15.12
CA ALA A 120 0.76 11.64 -16.10
C ALA A 120 0.20 11.63 -17.52
N ASP A 121 -0.64 10.65 -17.85
CA ASP A 121 -1.33 10.56 -19.14
C ASP A 121 -2.24 11.78 -19.37
N ALA A 122 -3.02 12.17 -18.35
CA ALA A 122 -3.88 13.35 -18.43
C ALA A 122 -3.10 14.67 -18.64
N LEU A 123 -1.84 14.73 -18.19
CA LEU A 123 -0.93 15.86 -18.37
C LEU A 123 -0.07 15.75 -19.64
N GLY A 124 -0.20 14.68 -20.41
CA GLY A 124 0.61 14.43 -21.61
C GLY A 124 2.10 14.19 -21.30
N VAL A 125 2.42 13.72 -20.10
CA VAL A 125 3.80 13.44 -19.68
C VAL A 125 4.15 12.00 -20.02
N THR A 126 5.00 11.82 -21.03
CA THR A 126 5.58 10.50 -21.31
C THR A 126 6.58 10.14 -20.21
N ARG A 127 6.19 9.27 -19.29
CA ARG A 127 7.12 8.72 -18.30
C ARG A 127 7.90 7.55 -18.89
N PRO A 128 9.19 7.36 -18.55
CA PRO A 128 9.80 6.07 -18.75
C PRO A 128 8.96 5.07 -17.95
N SER A 129 8.33 4.11 -18.64
CA SER A 129 7.53 3.06 -18.01
C SER A 129 8.40 2.35 -16.98
N GLU A 130 8.21 2.68 -15.70
CA GLU A 130 8.50 1.72 -14.64
C GLU A 130 7.46 0.63 -14.86
N VAL A 131 7.91 -0.51 -15.38
CA VAL A 131 7.11 -1.72 -15.55
C VAL A 131 6.25 -1.87 -14.30
N THR A 132 4.97 -1.54 -14.44
CA THR A 132 3.95 -1.75 -13.43
C THR A 132 4.11 -3.21 -13.02
N SER A 133 4.64 -3.46 -11.83
CA SER A 133 4.54 -4.77 -11.20
C SER A 133 3.08 -4.96 -10.77
N GLY A 134 2.18 -4.94 -11.75
CA GLY A 134 0.90 -5.60 -11.63
C GLY A 134 1.27 -7.06 -11.47
N GLY A 135 1.33 -7.51 -10.22
CA GLY A 135 1.49 -8.90 -9.88
C GLY A 135 0.28 -9.67 -10.40
N LEU A 136 0.26 -9.96 -11.70
CA LEU A 136 -0.60 -10.96 -12.28
C LEU A 136 -0.05 -12.29 -11.78
N SER A 137 -0.50 -12.71 -10.60
CA SER A 137 -0.25 -14.07 -10.14
C SER A 137 -1.12 -15.01 -10.98
N VAL A 138 -0.64 -15.38 -12.16
CA VAL A 138 -1.24 -16.46 -12.94
C VAL A 138 -0.85 -17.76 -12.26
N GLY A 139 -1.71 -18.21 -11.35
CA GLY A 139 -1.65 -19.59 -10.88
C GLY A 139 -2.04 -20.50 -12.04
N HIS A 140 -1.06 -21.09 -12.71
CA HIS A 140 -1.33 -22.24 -13.56
C HIS A 140 -1.72 -23.40 -12.63
N VAL A 141 -3.01 -23.61 -12.44
CA VAL A 141 -3.50 -24.85 -11.82
C VAL A 141 -3.39 -25.92 -12.89
N GLU A 142 -2.30 -26.66 -12.88
CA GLU A 142 -2.27 -27.96 -13.53
C GLU A 142 -3.29 -28.83 -12.79
N THR A 143 -4.48 -28.99 -13.35
CA THR A 143 -5.33 -30.14 -13.03
C THR A 143 -4.73 -31.38 -13.71
N GLY A 144 -3.49 -31.71 -13.33
CA GLY A 144 -2.89 -32.98 -13.63
C GLY A 144 -3.69 -34.07 -12.92
N ARG A 145 -3.79 -35.24 -13.56
CA ARG A 145 -4.34 -36.44 -12.94
C ARG A 145 -3.52 -36.71 -11.67
N PHE A 146 -4.17 -36.80 -10.51
CA PHE A 146 -3.57 -37.09 -9.20
C PHE A 146 -2.31 -37.98 -9.33
N PRO A 147 -1.20 -37.67 -8.62
CA PRO A 147 -0.08 -38.59 -8.59
C PRO A 147 -0.60 -39.93 -8.07
N GLN A 148 -0.44 -40.98 -8.87
CA GLN A 148 -0.56 -42.34 -8.36
C GLN A 148 0.39 -42.44 -7.17
N SER A 149 -0.16 -42.84 -6.03
CA SER A 149 0.56 -43.13 -4.80
C SER A 149 1.83 -43.90 -5.10
N SER A 150 2.96 -43.21 -5.02
CA SER A 150 4.23 -43.78 -4.62
C SER A 150 4.81 -42.72 -3.70
N SER A 151 5.25 -43.05 -2.50
CA SER A 151 6.27 -44.05 -2.28
C SER A 151 6.05 -44.78 -0.96
N ALA A 152 6.64 -45.95 -0.84
CA ALA A 152 6.86 -46.62 0.44
C ALA A 152 7.27 -45.61 1.52
N ALA A 153 6.43 -45.46 2.55
CA ALA A 153 6.80 -44.87 3.82
C ALA A 153 6.74 -45.98 4.88
N LEU A 154 7.87 -46.69 4.99
CA LEU A 154 8.52 -47.16 6.22
C LEU A 154 7.69 -47.85 7.32
N ASN A 155 7.84 -49.19 7.34
CA ASN A 155 8.03 -50.13 8.46
C ASN A 155 7.29 -49.91 9.79
N TYR A 156 6.48 -50.90 10.19
CA TYR A 156 6.52 -51.52 11.54
C TYR A 156 6.07 -53.00 11.45
N GLY A 157 6.81 -53.89 12.12
CA GLY A 157 6.61 -55.34 12.06
C GLY A 157 5.47 -55.89 12.94
N GLY A 158 5.31 -57.22 12.85
CA GLY A 158 4.38 -58.04 13.63
C GLY A 158 3.57 -58.93 12.69
N ALA A 159 3.93 -60.21 12.48
CA ALA A 159 3.80 -61.36 13.37
C ALA A 159 2.72 -62.31 12.81
N GLN A 160 3.13 -63.58 12.70
CA GLN A 160 2.38 -64.82 12.36
C GLN A 160 2.16 -65.13 10.88
#